data_AF-A0A6L6IRV9-F1
#
_entry.id   AF-A0A6L6IRV9-F1
#
_cell.length_a   1.000
_cell.length_b   1.000
_cell.length_c   1.000
_cell.angle_alpha   90.00
_cell.angle_beta   90.00
_cell.angle_gamma   90.00
#
_symmetry.space_group_name_H-M   'P 1'
#
loop_
_entity.id
_entity.type
_entity.pdbx_description
1 polymer ?
#
loop_
_entity_poly.entity_id
_entity_poly.type
_entity_poly.pdbx_seq_one_letter_code
_entity_poly.pdbx_strand_id
1 'polypeptide(L)'
;MLLWQWMKPPADDPYFFLTPKPTIINDQYYSVEKPIKLDKAGECVSFIFWKVPQPTPKLLYLFPANKPSPKIRIRMSGFKNNEEFWQSGILTEWRDGRGTWEGIKRKDNQPFLEVTIAKIDSDLRETVVYKEALSALHFYAVFDEGVLFDVREVNDPYGQYKVTMKVLEDIPELSKGLDFFIDIRQYGIK
;
A
#
# COMPACT_ATOMS: atom_id res chain seq x y z
N MET A 1 -25.10 -14.49 33.01
CA MET A 1 -23.76 -13.99 32.63
C MET A 1 -23.41 -14.51 31.22
N LEU A 2 -24.13 -14.05 30.19
CA LEU A 2 -24.03 -14.57 28.80
C LEU A 2 -23.92 -13.46 27.74
N LEU A 3 -24.14 -12.19 28.11
CA LEU A 3 -24.08 -11.05 27.18
C LEU A 3 -22.64 -10.60 26.88
N TRP A 4 -21.73 -10.73 27.85
CA TRP A 4 -20.38 -10.16 27.79
C TRP A 4 -19.47 -10.85 26.75
N GLN A 5 -19.74 -12.12 26.42
CA GLN A 5 -18.98 -12.86 25.40
C GLN A 5 -19.28 -12.39 23.97
N TRP A 6 -20.44 -11.78 23.71
CA TRP A 6 -20.81 -11.29 22.36
C TRP A 6 -20.24 -9.92 22.04
N MET A 7 -19.79 -9.17 23.05
CA MET A 7 -19.26 -7.81 22.89
C MET A 7 -17.75 -7.72 23.02
N LYS A 8 -17.04 -8.83 23.26
CA LYS A 8 -15.58 -8.81 23.32
C LYS A 8 -15.05 -8.64 21.89
N PRO A 9 -14.41 -7.50 21.56
CA PRO A 9 -13.84 -7.33 20.24
C PRO A 9 -12.77 -8.39 19.95
N PRO A 10 -12.64 -8.86 18.70
CA PRO A 10 -11.53 -9.72 18.29
C PRO A 10 -10.20 -9.11 18.74
N ALA A 11 -9.39 -9.90 19.45
CA ALA A 11 -8.07 -9.50 19.94
C ALA A 11 -8.02 -8.16 20.71
N ASP A 12 -9.10 -7.83 21.43
CA ASP A 12 -9.23 -6.60 22.21
C ASP A 12 -9.12 -5.30 21.35
N ASP A 13 -9.39 -5.37 20.03
CA ASP A 13 -9.40 -4.21 19.12
C ASP A 13 -10.71 -3.39 19.24
N PRO A 14 -10.71 -2.20 19.87
CA PRO A 14 -11.93 -1.39 20.02
C PRO A 14 -12.44 -0.84 18.68
N TYR A 15 -11.66 -0.93 17.59
CA TYR A 15 -12.03 -0.44 16.26
C TYR A 15 -12.42 -1.56 15.30
N PHE A 16 -12.71 -2.77 15.79
CA PHE A 16 -12.98 -3.95 14.96
C PHE A 16 -14.07 -3.73 13.89
N PHE A 17 -15.06 -2.88 14.16
CA PHE A 17 -16.17 -2.55 13.26
C PHE A 17 -15.79 -1.60 12.10
N LEU A 18 -14.66 -0.89 12.18
CA LEU A 18 -14.18 -0.03 11.10
C LEU A 18 -13.51 -0.90 10.02
N THR A 19 -14.11 -0.93 8.84
CA THR A 19 -13.64 -1.71 7.69
C THR A 19 -13.80 -0.90 6.38
N PRO A 20 -12.88 -1.02 5.41
CA PRO A 20 -11.62 -1.75 5.49
C PRO A 20 -10.57 -0.98 6.30
N LYS A 21 -9.75 -1.69 7.09
CA LYS A 21 -8.62 -1.13 7.82
C LYS A 21 -7.42 -2.08 7.76
N PRO A 22 -6.19 -1.58 7.59
CA PRO A 22 -5.02 -2.38 7.85
C PRO A 22 -4.91 -2.62 9.37
N THR A 23 -4.66 -3.87 9.77
CA THR A 23 -4.52 -4.21 11.19
C THR A 23 -3.56 -5.36 11.41
N ILE A 24 -3.03 -5.46 12.63
CA ILE A 24 -2.25 -6.63 13.08
C ILE A 24 -3.03 -7.29 14.20
N ILE A 25 -3.39 -8.56 14.03
CA ILE A 25 -4.11 -9.35 15.04
C ILE A 25 -3.32 -10.63 15.27
N ASN A 26 -2.90 -10.90 16.51
CA ASN A 26 -2.13 -12.09 16.88
C ASN A 26 -0.92 -12.35 15.95
N ASP A 27 -0.10 -11.32 15.71
CA ASP A 27 1.07 -11.33 14.81
C ASP A 27 0.76 -11.60 13.32
N GLN A 28 -0.52 -11.68 12.94
CA GLN A 28 -0.96 -11.76 11.55
C GLN A 28 -1.29 -10.37 11.00
N TYR A 29 -0.78 -10.09 9.80
CA TYR A 29 -1.01 -8.83 9.09
C TYR A 29 -2.24 -8.95 8.21
N TYR A 30 -3.18 -8.03 8.38
CA TYR A 30 -4.34 -7.87 7.52
C TYR A 30 -4.18 -6.56 6.74
N SER A 31 -4.01 -6.67 5.43
CA SER A 31 -3.92 -5.53 4.54
C SER A 31 -5.26 -5.21 3.88
N VAL A 32 -5.41 -3.98 3.43
CA VAL A 32 -6.46 -3.59 2.49
C VAL A 32 -5.86 -3.71 1.10
N GLU A 33 -6.38 -4.64 0.30
CA GLU A 33 -5.92 -4.87 -1.06
C GLU A 33 -6.99 -4.51 -2.10
N LYS A 34 -6.59 -3.82 -3.16
CA LYS A 34 -7.42 -3.58 -4.35
C LYS A 34 -6.62 -3.84 -5.63
N PRO A 35 -7.13 -4.63 -6.58
CA PRO A 35 -6.46 -4.83 -7.86
C PRO A 35 -6.39 -3.50 -8.62
N ILE A 36 -5.31 -3.29 -9.36
CA ILE A 36 -5.12 -2.16 -10.28
C ILE A 36 -4.42 -2.65 -11.54
N LYS A 37 -4.83 -2.15 -12.70
CA LYS A 37 -4.16 -2.42 -13.97
C LYS A 37 -3.19 -1.29 -14.31
N LEU A 38 -1.89 -1.52 -14.15
CA LEU A 38 -0.88 -0.49 -14.41
C LEU A 38 -0.50 -0.36 -15.89
N ASP A 39 -1.01 -1.23 -16.75
CA ASP A 39 -0.66 -1.31 -18.17
C ASP A 39 -1.44 -0.35 -19.07
N LYS A 40 -2.56 0.20 -18.58
CA LYS A 40 -3.49 0.97 -19.40
C LYS A 40 -3.77 2.37 -18.85
N ALA A 41 -3.55 3.39 -19.67
CA ALA A 41 -3.90 4.77 -19.39
C ALA A 41 -5.39 4.93 -19.06
N GLY A 42 -5.67 5.76 -18.07
CA GLY A 42 -7.03 6.04 -17.61
C GLY A 42 -7.59 5.01 -16.63
N GLU A 43 -6.91 3.89 -16.37
CA GLU A 43 -7.24 3.03 -15.23
C GLU A 43 -7.21 3.87 -13.95
N CYS A 44 -8.26 3.78 -13.15
CA CYS A 44 -8.40 4.58 -11.94
C CYS A 44 -9.06 3.75 -10.85
N VAL A 45 -8.33 3.50 -9.77
CA VAL A 45 -8.84 2.81 -8.59
C VAL A 45 -8.96 3.82 -7.46
N SER A 46 -10.16 3.94 -6.89
CA SER A 46 -10.43 4.83 -5.77
C SER A 46 -11.19 4.09 -4.68
N PHE A 47 -10.67 4.11 -3.46
CA PHE A 47 -11.31 3.47 -2.32
C PHE A 47 -10.96 4.14 -1.01
N ILE A 48 -11.75 3.84 0.01
CA ILE A 48 -11.63 4.39 1.35
C ILE A 48 -11.08 3.32 2.29
N PHE A 49 -10.22 3.72 3.23
CA PHE A 49 -9.77 2.88 4.33
C PHE A 49 -9.69 3.68 5.63
N TRP A 50 -9.68 2.99 6.76
CA TRP A 50 -9.54 3.59 8.08
C TRP A 50 -8.10 3.45 8.59
N LYS A 51 -7.48 4.57 8.99
CA LYS A 51 -6.29 4.58 9.82
C LYS A 51 -6.72 4.65 11.28
N VAL A 52 -6.52 3.57 12.03
CA VAL A 52 -6.92 3.47 13.45
C VAL A 52 -5.71 3.18 14.33
N PRO A 53 -5.77 3.52 15.64
CA PRO A 53 -4.80 3.03 16.61
C PRO A 53 -4.74 1.50 16.59
N GLN A 54 -3.54 0.94 16.61
CA GLN A 54 -3.36 -0.51 16.66
C GLN A 54 -3.42 -1.02 18.11
N PRO A 55 -3.93 -2.25 18.34
CA PRO A 55 -3.83 -2.90 19.63
C PRO A 55 -2.35 -2.98 20.02
N THR A 56 -1.98 -2.45 21.19
CA THR A 56 -0.57 -2.44 21.60
C THR A 56 -0.15 -3.85 22.00
N PRO A 57 0.89 -4.45 21.38
CA PRO A 57 1.47 -5.68 21.88
C PRO A 57 1.95 -5.46 23.33
N LYS A 58 1.51 -6.32 24.26
CA LYS A 58 1.78 -6.15 25.71
C LYS A 58 3.28 -6.08 26.06
N LEU A 59 4.16 -6.58 25.19
CA LEU A 59 5.61 -6.49 25.39
C LEU A 59 6.19 -5.07 25.16
N LEU A 60 5.53 -4.24 24.34
CA LEU A 60 6.02 -2.92 23.95
C LEU A 60 5.70 -1.81 24.96
N TYR A 61 5.05 -2.13 26.09
CA TYR A 61 4.93 -1.18 27.20
C TYR A 61 6.28 -0.85 27.85
N LEU A 62 7.30 -1.69 27.66
CA LEU A 62 8.62 -1.52 28.27
C LEU A 62 9.62 -0.76 27.39
N PHE A 63 9.36 -0.67 26.08
CA PHE A 63 10.21 0.05 25.13
C PHE A 63 9.33 0.89 24.22
N PRO A 64 9.37 2.24 24.29
CA PRO A 64 8.57 3.09 23.43
C PRO A 64 8.97 2.85 21.98
N ALA A 65 8.13 2.09 21.31
CA ALA A 65 8.25 1.73 19.92
C ALA A 65 7.55 2.83 19.08
N ASN A 66 8.10 3.18 17.91
CA ASN A 66 7.50 4.17 17.00
C ASN A 66 5.98 3.95 16.78
N LYS A 67 5.19 5.02 16.66
CA LYS A 67 3.76 4.87 16.36
C LYS A 67 3.60 4.13 15.03
N PRO A 68 2.94 2.96 15.00
CA PRO A 68 2.83 2.20 13.77
C PRO A 68 1.94 2.98 12.79
N SER A 69 2.46 3.23 11.58
CA SER A 69 1.73 3.91 10.50
C SER A 69 1.46 2.93 9.35
N PRO A 70 0.30 3.01 8.69
CA PRO A 70 0.06 2.21 7.51
C PRO A 70 0.90 2.73 6.34
N LYS A 71 1.45 1.80 5.57
CA LYS A 71 2.18 2.06 4.34
C LYS A 71 1.32 1.64 3.16
N ILE A 72 1.17 2.55 2.20
CA ILE A 72 0.58 2.30 0.90
C ILE A 72 1.71 1.85 -0.02
N ARG A 73 1.48 0.73 -0.69
CA ARG A 73 2.42 0.09 -1.59
C ARG A 73 1.70 -0.45 -2.82
N ILE A 74 2.48 -0.81 -3.81
CA ILE A 74 2.02 -1.63 -4.92
C ILE A 74 2.64 -3.02 -4.76
N ARG A 75 1.80 -4.05 -4.69
CA ARG A 75 2.20 -5.46 -4.73
C ARG A 75 2.08 -5.98 -6.16
N MET A 76 3.14 -6.59 -6.66
CA MET A 76 3.17 -7.29 -7.94
C MET A 76 3.28 -8.80 -7.70
N SER A 77 2.38 -9.57 -8.31
CA SER A 77 2.43 -11.04 -8.34
C SER A 77 2.53 -11.58 -9.76
N GLY A 78 2.74 -12.89 -9.91
CA GLY A 78 2.87 -13.54 -11.22
C GLY A 78 4.28 -13.48 -11.83
N PHE A 79 5.26 -12.89 -11.14
CA PHE A 79 6.64 -12.74 -11.64
C PHE A 79 7.49 -14.01 -11.54
N LYS A 80 7.17 -14.91 -10.58
CA LYS A 80 7.87 -16.19 -10.38
C LYS A 80 7.56 -17.09 -11.58
N ASN A 81 8.51 -17.22 -12.51
CA ASN A 81 8.45 -17.99 -13.78
C ASN A 81 7.86 -17.25 -15.00
N ASN A 82 7.88 -15.92 -15.01
CA ASN A 82 7.38 -15.13 -16.15
C ASN A 82 8.53 -14.64 -17.05
N GLU A 83 8.94 -15.47 -18.02
CA GLU A 83 10.04 -15.17 -18.94
C GLU A 83 9.77 -13.92 -19.80
N GLU A 84 8.52 -13.71 -20.22
CA GLU A 84 8.14 -12.54 -21.02
C GLU A 84 8.31 -11.22 -20.26
N PHE A 85 8.02 -11.21 -18.95
CA PHE A 85 8.27 -10.07 -18.09
C PHE A 85 9.76 -9.76 -17.99
N TRP A 86 10.60 -10.76 -17.71
CA TRP A 86 12.06 -10.56 -17.59
C TRP A 86 12.71 -10.15 -18.92
N GLN A 87 12.12 -10.53 -20.05
CA GLN A 87 12.58 -10.15 -21.40
C GLN A 87 11.95 -8.84 -21.91
N SER A 88 10.95 -8.27 -21.22
CA SER A 88 10.17 -7.12 -21.69
C SER A 88 10.94 -5.79 -21.73
N GLY A 89 12.10 -5.69 -21.09
CA GLY A 89 12.91 -4.48 -21.09
C GLY A 89 12.40 -3.36 -20.17
N ILE A 90 11.45 -3.65 -19.26
CA ILE A 90 11.21 -2.85 -18.05
C ILE A 90 12.50 -2.87 -17.23
N LEU A 91 13.03 -1.68 -16.91
CA LEU A 91 14.22 -1.55 -16.08
C LEU A 91 13.86 -1.91 -14.64
N THR A 92 14.11 -3.17 -14.23
CA THR A 92 13.99 -3.63 -12.85
C THR A 92 15.18 -3.22 -11.99
N GLU A 93 16.32 -2.91 -12.63
CA GLU A 93 17.54 -2.41 -12.02
C GLU A 93 18.21 -1.41 -12.97
N TRP A 94 18.64 -0.24 -12.48
CA TRP A 94 19.60 0.60 -13.20
C TRP A 94 20.50 1.37 -12.25
N ARG A 95 21.71 1.69 -12.73
CA ARG A 95 22.66 2.54 -12.01
C ARG A 95 22.56 3.95 -12.55
N ASP A 96 22.19 4.90 -11.70
CA ASP A 96 22.66 6.27 -11.90
C ASP A 96 23.90 6.46 -11.02
N GLY A 97 24.80 7.39 -11.36
CA GLY A 97 26.07 7.56 -10.63
C GLY A 97 25.94 7.91 -9.14
N ARG A 98 24.73 7.83 -8.55
CA ARG A 98 24.39 8.05 -7.14
C ARG A 98 23.96 6.76 -6.43
N GLY A 99 23.77 5.63 -7.13
CA GLY A 99 23.46 4.33 -6.54
C GLY A 99 22.87 3.31 -7.52
N THR A 100 22.77 2.06 -7.07
CA THR A 100 21.96 1.03 -7.74
C THR A 100 20.51 1.22 -7.31
N TRP A 101 19.62 1.41 -8.28
CA TRP A 101 18.18 1.46 -8.06
C TRP A 101 17.54 0.15 -8.49
N GLU A 102 16.66 -0.39 -7.64
CA GLU A 102 15.80 -1.54 -7.94
C GLU A 102 14.34 -1.05 -7.93
N GLY A 103 13.54 -1.33 -8.96
CA GLY A 103 12.18 -0.78 -9.07
C GLY A 103 11.57 -0.88 -10.47
N ILE A 104 10.41 -0.27 -10.68
CA ILE A 104 9.83 -0.08 -12.02
C ILE A 104 9.98 1.39 -12.37
N LYS A 105 10.67 1.70 -13.47
CA LYS A 105 10.81 3.08 -13.94
C LYS A 105 10.68 3.17 -15.45
N ARG A 106 10.09 4.27 -15.92
CA ARG A 106 10.09 4.63 -17.33
C ARG A 106 11.45 5.14 -17.81
N LYS A 107 11.88 4.69 -18.99
CA LYS A 107 13.14 5.12 -19.63
C LYS A 107 13.21 6.64 -19.91
N ASP A 108 12.07 7.24 -20.23
CA ASP A 108 11.93 8.68 -20.51
C ASP A 108 11.66 9.53 -19.25
N ASN A 109 11.60 8.90 -18.07
CA ASN A 109 11.32 9.55 -16.78
C ASN A 109 9.97 10.28 -16.72
N GLN A 110 9.05 10.02 -17.67
CA GLN A 110 7.70 10.57 -17.62
C GLN A 110 6.91 9.91 -16.47
N PRO A 111 6.05 10.67 -15.76
CA PRO A 111 5.13 10.08 -14.80
C PRO A 111 4.16 9.11 -15.47
N PHE A 112 3.83 8.02 -14.79
CA PHE A 112 2.86 7.04 -15.27
C PHE A 112 1.76 6.71 -14.27
N LEU A 113 1.93 7.09 -13.01
CA LEU A 113 0.95 6.84 -11.95
C LEU A 113 0.77 8.10 -11.11
N GLU A 114 -0.44 8.65 -11.08
CA GLU A 114 -0.81 9.69 -10.12
C GLU A 114 -1.39 9.03 -8.87
N VAL A 115 -0.89 9.42 -7.70
CA VAL A 115 -1.38 8.99 -6.40
C VAL A 115 -1.91 10.20 -5.66
N THR A 116 -3.17 10.12 -5.23
CA THR A 116 -3.81 11.11 -4.37
C THR A 116 -4.30 10.44 -3.11
N ILE A 117 -4.02 11.05 -1.96
CA ILE A 117 -4.55 10.65 -0.66
C ILE A 117 -5.29 11.85 -0.08
N ALA A 118 -6.57 11.65 0.25
CA ALA A 118 -7.39 12.65 0.92
C ALA A 118 -7.83 12.14 2.29
N LYS A 119 -7.78 13.00 3.30
CA LYS A 119 -8.43 12.76 4.59
C LYS A 119 -9.92 13.12 4.45
N ILE A 120 -10.79 12.26 4.98
CA ILE A 120 -12.22 12.53 5.05
C ILE A 120 -12.54 13.08 6.44
N ASP A 121 -13.04 14.30 6.47
CA ASP A 121 -13.41 15.00 7.69
C ASP A 121 -14.81 14.55 8.19
N SER A 122 -15.18 14.92 9.42
CA SER A 122 -16.45 14.51 10.02
C SER A 122 -17.69 15.06 9.30
N ASP A 123 -17.52 16.12 8.51
CA ASP A 123 -18.55 16.70 7.64
C ASP A 123 -18.51 16.13 6.21
N LEU A 124 -17.75 15.03 6.01
CA LEU A 124 -17.55 14.32 4.74
C LEU A 124 -16.74 15.09 3.69
N ARG A 125 -16.11 16.22 4.05
CA ARG A 125 -15.20 16.91 3.13
C ARG A 125 -13.91 16.13 2.94
N GLU A 126 -13.43 16.10 1.70
CA GLU A 126 -12.16 15.50 1.33
C GLU A 126 -11.06 16.57 1.31
N THR A 127 -10.10 16.46 2.22
CA THR A 127 -8.92 17.33 2.26
C THR A 127 -7.72 16.56 1.71
N VAL A 128 -7.19 16.98 0.55
CA VAL A 128 -6.01 16.33 -0.06
C VAL A 128 -4.78 16.55 0.84
N VAL A 129 -4.23 15.46 1.36
CA VAL A 129 -3.03 15.48 2.23
C VAL A 129 -1.76 15.06 1.47
N TYR A 130 -1.93 14.39 0.33
CA TYR A 130 -0.82 14.01 -0.54
C TYR A 130 -1.31 13.90 -1.99
N LYS A 131 -0.52 14.42 -2.91
CA LYS A 131 -0.73 14.28 -4.34
C LYS A 131 0.63 14.28 -5.05
N GLU A 132 0.92 13.23 -5.82
CA GLU A 132 2.17 13.12 -6.57
C GLU A 132 1.97 12.30 -7.85
N ALA A 133 2.71 12.65 -8.90
CA ALA A 133 2.78 11.89 -10.13
C ALA A 133 4.14 11.16 -10.18
N LEU A 134 4.11 9.84 -10.07
CA LEU A 134 5.27 8.97 -9.97
C LEU A 134 5.77 8.57 -11.34
N SER A 135 7.07 8.76 -11.59
CA SER A 135 7.79 8.23 -12.75
C SER A 135 8.52 6.91 -12.45
N ALA A 136 8.57 6.53 -11.17
CA ALA A 136 9.18 5.30 -10.71
C ALA A 136 8.44 4.73 -9.49
N LEU A 137 8.50 3.41 -9.33
CA LEU A 137 8.10 2.65 -8.16
C LEU A 137 9.34 2.00 -7.56
N HIS A 138 9.65 2.34 -6.32
CA HIS A 138 10.89 1.91 -5.67
C HIS A 138 10.70 0.56 -4.99
N PHE A 139 11.60 -0.38 -5.25
CA PHE A 139 11.61 -1.68 -4.61
C PHE A 139 11.67 -1.54 -3.09
N TYR A 140 10.84 -2.33 -2.40
CA TYR A 140 10.82 -2.40 -0.94
C TYR A 140 11.23 -3.79 -0.44
N ALA A 141 10.55 -4.84 -0.89
CA ALA A 141 10.79 -6.21 -0.43
C ALA A 141 10.24 -7.26 -1.41
N VAL A 142 10.80 -8.47 -1.36
CA VAL A 142 10.25 -9.68 -1.99
C VAL A 142 9.78 -10.65 -0.92
N PHE A 143 8.65 -11.31 -1.14
CA PHE A 143 8.14 -12.41 -0.32
C PHE A 143 7.36 -13.38 -1.21
N ASP A 144 6.81 -14.44 -0.63
CA ASP A 144 6.25 -15.51 -1.43
C ASP A 144 5.08 -15.11 -2.32
N GLU A 145 4.29 -14.14 -1.86
CA GLU A 145 3.08 -13.62 -2.50
C GLU A 145 3.35 -12.52 -3.54
N GLY A 146 4.57 -11.96 -3.60
CA GLY A 146 4.83 -10.83 -4.47
C GLY A 146 6.12 -10.04 -4.22
N VAL A 147 6.33 -9.05 -5.09
CA VAL A 147 7.26 -7.94 -4.89
C VAL A 147 6.47 -6.72 -4.41
N LEU A 148 6.97 -5.99 -3.43
CA LEU A 148 6.41 -4.71 -3.01
C LEU A 148 7.24 -3.55 -3.53
N PHE A 149 6.53 -2.52 -3.95
CA PHE A 149 7.07 -1.21 -4.23
C PHE A 149 6.48 -0.18 -3.27
N ASP A 150 7.34 0.63 -2.66
CA ASP A 150 6.91 1.69 -1.75
C ASP A 150 6.27 2.84 -2.55
N VAL A 151 5.12 3.32 -2.05
CA VAL A 151 4.45 4.52 -2.56
C VAL A 151 4.50 5.61 -1.49
N ARG A 152 3.86 5.39 -0.34
CA ARG A 152 3.76 6.41 0.70
C ARG A 152 3.43 5.83 2.06
N GLU A 153 4.03 6.39 3.10
CA GLU A 153 3.58 6.18 4.49
C GLU A 153 2.55 7.26 4.88
N VAL A 154 1.44 6.85 5.48
CA VAL A 154 0.37 7.77 5.91
C VAL A 154 0.64 8.17 7.35
N ASN A 155 1.43 9.24 7.54
CA ASN A 155 1.84 9.74 8.86
C ASN A 155 0.84 10.72 9.49
N ASP A 156 -0.22 11.07 8.77
CA ASP A 156 -1.31 11.96 9.20
C ASP A 156 -2.14 11.39 10.39
N PRO A 157 -2.93 12.21 11.11
CA PRO A 157 -3.72 11.76 12.25
C PRO A 157 -4.66 10.58 11.95
N TYR A 158 -5.11 9.84 12.97
CA TYR A 158 -6.12 8.79 12.77
C TYR A 158 -7.40 9.33 12.10
N GLY A 159 -8.13 8.45 11.41
CA GLY A 159 -9.36 8.80 10.71
C GLY A 159 -9.55 8.01 9.41
N GLN A 160 -10.50 8.49 8.60
CA GLN A 160 -10.84 7.89 7.33
C GLN A 160 -10.07 8.57 6.19
N TYR A 161 -9.56 7.77 5.26
CA TYR A 161 -8.75 8.23 4.14
C TYR A 161 -9.26 7.63 2.84
N LYS A 162 -9.24 8.42 1.77
CA LYS A 162 -9.47 7.97 0.40
C LYS A 162 -8.14 7.94 -0.33
N VAL A 163 -7.84 6.81 -0.95
CA VAL A 163 -6.71 6.65 -1.87
C VAL A 163 -7.27 6.57 -3.28
N THR A 164 -6.69 7.36 -4.17
CA THR A 164 -6.96 7.31 -5.60
C THR A 164 -5.64 7.12 -6.33
N MET A 165 -5.55 6.07 -7.14
CA MET A 165 -4.43 5.81 -8.03
C MET A 165 -4.93 5.81 -9.46
N LYS A 166 -4.36 6.69 -10.29
CA LYS A 166 -4.72 6.84 -11.70
C LYS A 166 -3.51 6.59 -12.57
N VAL A 167 -3.64 5.67 -13.50
CA VAL A 167 -2.63 5.40 -14.53
C VAL A 167 -2.72 6.47 -15.60
N LEU A 168 -1.60 7.13 -15.85
CA LEU A 168 -1.53 8.29 -16.73
C LEU A 168 -1.26 7.91 -18.18
N GLU A 169 -0.57 6.79 -18.40
CA GLU A 169 -0.03 6.40 -19.70
C GLU A 169 -0.06 4.88 -19.85
N ASP A 170 -0.12 4.40 -21.10
CA ASP A 170 -0.06 2.97 -21.40
C ASP A 170 1.37 2.44 -21.16
N ILE A 171 1.49 1.34 -20.41
CA ILE A 171 2.74 0.58 -20.23
C ILE A 171 2.43 -0.91 -20.47
N PRO A 172 2.26 -1.33 -21.73
CA PRO A 172 1.81 -2.69 -22.06
C PRO A 172 2.71 -3.80 -21.50
N GLU A 173 3.98 -3.51 -21.22
CA GLU A 173 4.91 -4.46 -20.61
C GLU A 173 4.47 -4.92 -19.22
N LEU A 174 3.70 -4.08 -18.49
CA LEU A 174 3.12 -4.44 -17.19
C LEU A 174 1.90 -5.36 -17.29
N SER A 175 1.36 -5.62 -18.50
CA SER A 175 0.24 -6.55 -18.69
C SER A 175 0.67 -8.01 -18.85
N LYS A 176 1.97 -8.27 -19.04
CA LYS A 176 2.49 -9.59 -19.42
C LYS A 176 2.55 -10.52 -18.22
N GLY A 177 1.42 -11.14 -17.87
CA GLY A 177 1.33 -12.15 -16.81
C GLY A 177 1.66 -11.62 -15.41
N LEU A 178 1.47 -10.32 -15.18
CA LEU A 178 1.65 -9.67 -13.89
C LEU A 178 0.30 -9.17 -13.39
N ASP A 179 0.07 -9.36 -12.09
CA ASP A 179 -1.06 -8.77 -11.41
C ASP A 179 -0.57 -7.74 -10.39
N PHE A 180 -1.21 -6.58 -10.38
CA PHE A 180 -0.89 -5.50 -9.45
C PHE A 180 -2.02 -5.23 -8.48
N PHE A 181 -1.64 -4.96 -7.23
CA PHE A 181 -2.55 -4.64 -6.15
C PHE A 181 -2.05 -3.43 -5.39
N ILE A 182 -2.95 -2.51 -5.08
CA ILE A 182 -2.73 -1.50 -4.06
C ILE A 182 -2.80 -2.21 -2.72
N ASP A 183 -1.68 -2.33 -2.01
CA ASP A 183 -1.56 -2.95 -0.69
C ASP A 183 -1.38 -1.86 0.36
N ILE A 184 -2.39 -1.69 1.22
CA ILE A 184 -2.27 -0.83 2.40
C ILE A 184 -2.09 -1.76 3.59
N ARG A 185 -0.89 -1.76 4.16
CA ARG A 185 -0.52 -2.66 5.26
C ARG A 185 0.01 -1.87 6.44
N GLN A 186 -0.39 -2.29 7.63
CA GLN A 186 0.17 -1.77 8.86
C GLN A 186 1.60 -2.30 9.00
N TYR A 187 2.56 -1.43 9.34
CA TYR A 187 3.87 -1.91 9.74
C TYR A 187 4.01 -1.74 11.26
N GLY A 188 4.27 -2.85 11.94
CA GLY A 188 4.76 -2.84 13.31
C GLY A 188 6.18 -2.24 13.33
N ILE A 189 6.57 -1.76 14.50
CA ILE A 189 7.82 -1.02 14.71
C ILE A 189 9.07 -1.78 14.22
N LYS A 190 10.01 -1.04 13.62
CA LYS A 190 11.42 -1.41 13.50
C LYS A 190 12.14 -1.23 14.83
#